data_AF-A0A9P5MDY7-F1
#
_entry.id   AF-A0A9P5MDY7-F1
#
_cell.length_a   1.000
_cell.length_b   1.000
_cell.length_c   1.000
_cell.angle_alpha   90.00
_cell.angle_beta   90.00
_cell.angle_gamma   90.00
#
_symmetry.space_group_name_H-M   'P 1'
#
loop_
_entity.id
_entity.type
_entity.pdbx_description
1 polymer ?
#
loop_
_entity_poly.entity_id
_entity_poly.type
_entity_poly.pdbx_seq_one_letter_code
_entity_poly.pdbx_strand_id
1 'polypeptide(L)'
;MPSYKPTYFRGGDKVLGNATPGPIRDLIDEGQYGTLAELGESIVNLQLSLHAESIKEADARTSSAQASLVEQTATKIMDSLTGSEDDIAAILAIPTQLARKAIWDSESLPYNAFRMLRKLLDDNNTTGEVLPGSSEFAQRDMDEWILANERTLRDDRRSDWKRGLVDYDAHADAVFNPSPKSTASARVIHRERLSGYTLLDDLRATTISIQPSLVSFQTMFDKITNGLLTGLDWSNVFLAGGIVLSTLLCTSESDLEKYTSSDIDVYIHGLDPVAANKKVQHIFDVWKSNLPPSSREKTLVVRNSRTITFFSEYPVKRVQVVLKLVRSPREVLLNFDLDICAMGYDGSSLIMLPRAARALETGYNVFTMDLIQGHYLGERRASQESRVFKYADKGYGIRILPSYVSSLVELFPSGSAIEGNNESMEGEPFAPNLHEAAARAAKWTHKGIQRYLISD
;
A
#
# COMPACT_ATOMS: atom_id res chain seq x y z
N MET A 1 45.60 1.37 -14.84
CA MET A 1 45.29 2.54 -14.00
C MET A 1 44.52 2.06 -12.78
N PRO A 2 44.99 2.30 -11.54
CA PRO A 2 44.37 1.74 -10.35
C PRO A 2 43.05 2.45 -10.02
N SER A 3 42.08 1.66 -9.58
CA SER A 3 40.73 2.08 -9.21
C SER A 3 40.72 2.97 -7.97
N TYR A 4 40.31 4.23 -8.12
CA TYR A 4 40.06 5.13 -7.00
C TYR A 4 38.66 4.82 -6.42
N LYS A 5 38.61 4.14 -5.27
CA LYS A 5 37.39 4.05 -4.44
C LYS A 5 37.39 5.26 -3.49
N PRO A 6 36.36 6.12 -3.47
CA PRO A 6 36.32 7.22 -2.53
C PRO A 6 36.13 6.67 -1.12
N THR A 7 37.06 6.99 -0.23
CA THR A 7 36.95 6.78 1.22
C THR A 7 36.59 8.12 1.86
N TYR A 8 35.43 8.20 2.50
CA TYR A 8 35.06 9.37 3.29
C TYR A 8 35.70 9.27 4.67
N PHE A 9 36.60 10.20 4.98
CA PHE A 9 37.14 10.39 6.33
C PHE A 9 36.51 11.61 6.98
N ARG A 10 35.81 11.43 8.09
CA ARG A 10 35.36 12.52 8.97
C ARG A 10 36.19 12.44 10.25
N GLY A 11 37.32 13.14 10.28
CA GLY A 11 38.16 13.37 11.46
C GLY A 11 38.32 12.20 12.44
N GLY A 12 39.19 11.24 12.10
CA GLY A 12 39.77 10.28 13.07
C GLY A 12 38.86 9.20 13.66
N ASP A 13 37.56 9.44 13.81
CA ASP A 13 36.64 8.52 14.49
C ASP A 13 35.74 7.77 13.50
N LYS A 14 35.65 6.46 13.69
CA LYS A 14 34.76 5.56 12.93
C LYS A 14 33.32 6.04 13.14
N VAL A 15 32.68 6.53 12.08
CA VAL A 15 31.28 6.96 12.12
C VAL A 15 30.38 5.72 12.18
N LEU A 16 30.20 5.17 13.38
CA LEU A 16 29.04 4.35 13.70
C LEU A 16 27.96 5.31 14.20
N GLY A 17 26.81 5.33 13.51
CA GLY A 17 25.69 6.15 13.93
C GLY A 17 25.29 5.84 15.37
N ASN A 18 24.88 6.86 16.12
CA ASN A 18 24.41 6.76 17.52
C ASN A 18 23.27 5.72 17.74
N ALA A 19 22.67 5.20 16.66
CA ALA A 19 21.67 4.13 16.68
C ALA A 19 22.26 2.72 16.92
N THR A 20 23.58 2.54 16.81
CA THR A 20 24.22 1.24 17.07
C THR A 20 24.26 0.99 18.59
N PRO A 21 23.85 -0.16 19.12
CA PRO A 21 24.00 -0.47 20.55
C PRO A 21 25.47 -0.38 21.01
N GLY A 22 25.71 0.13 22.23
CA GLY A 22 27.05 0.32 22.81
C GLY A 22 27.98 -0.89 22.63
N PRO A 23 27.57 -2.11 23.01
CA PRO A 23 28.42 -3.30 22.87
C PRO A 23 28.86 -3.61 21.43
N ILE A 24 28.04 -3.27 20.43
CA ILE A 24 28.40 -3.49 19.01
C ILE A 24 29.40 -2.42 18.56
N ARG A 25 29.30 -1.19 19.07
CA ARG A 25 30.31 -0.14 18.81
C ARG A 25 31.66 -0.54 19.39
N ASP A 26 31.67 -1.00 20.64
CA ASP A 26 32.90 -1.42 21.33
C ASP A 26 33.62 -2.53 20.53
N LEU A 27 32.90 -3.55 20.05
CA LEU A 27 33.46 -4.60 19.20
C LEU A 27 34.07 -4.09 17.89
N ILE A 28 33.47 -3.06 17.27
CA ILE A 28 33.97 -2.47 16.02
C ILE A 28 35.17 -1.55 16.28
N ASP A 29 35.14 -0.79 17.36
CA ASP A 29 36.22 0.12 17.74
C ASP A 29 37.47 -0.66 18.12
N GLU A 30 37.32 -1.73 18.89
CA GLU A 30 38.38 -2.68 19.26
C GLU A 30 38.86 -3.58 18.10
N GLY A 31 38.19 -3.54 16.93
CA GLY A 31 38.59 -4.30 15.75
C GLY A 31 38.34 -5.81 15.88
N GLN A 32 37.38 -6.23 16.71
CA GLN A 32 37.01 -7.63 16.92
C GLN A 32 36.13 -8.17 15.77
N TYR A 33 36.65 -8.13 14.54
CA TYR A 33 35.90 -8.52 13.34
C TYR A 33 35.50 -10.01 13.31
N GLY A 34 36.23 -10.89 14.01
CA GLY A 34 35.85 -12.29 14.19
C GLY A 34 34.55 -12.45 14.98
N THR A 35 34.47 -11.82 16.15
CA THR A 35 33.27 -11.79 17.00
C THR A 35 32.07 -11.16 16.27
N LEU A 36 32.30 -10.11 15.47
CA LEU A 36 31.26 -9.49 14.65
C LEU A 36 30.76 -10.41 13.53
N ALA A 37 31.64 -11.21 12.92
CA ALA A 37 31.25 -12.20 11.92
C ALA A 37 30.40 -13.32 12.55
N GLU A 38 30.81 -13.83 13.71
CA GLU A 38 30.06 -14.84 14.48
C GLU A 38 28.69 -14.31 14.93
N LEU A 39 28.62 -13.03 15.37
CA LEU A 39 27.36 -12.37 15.69
C LEU A 39 26.47 -12.23 14.45
N GLY A 40 27.05 -11.83 13.31
CA GLY A 40 26.33 -11.73 12.04
C GLY A 40 25.75 -13.08 11.60
N GLU A 41 26.54 -14.14 11.68
CA GLU A 41 26.10 -15.51 11.39
C GLU A 41 25.00 -15.97 12.36
N SER A 42 25.15 -15.69 13.66
CA SER A 42 24.15 -16.01 14.68
C SER A 42 22.82 -15.30 14.44
N ILE A 43 22.86 -14.03 14.02
CA ILE A 43 21.66 -13.25 13.66
C ILE A 43 20.98 -13.87 12.43
N VAL A 44 21.74 -14.22 11.38
CA VAL A 44 21.18 -14.86 10.18
C VAL A 44 20.56 -16.21 10.54
N ASN A 45 21.24 -17.03 11.34
CA ASN A 45 20.73 -18.33 11.78
C ASN A 45 19.46 -18.18 12.65
N LEU A 46 19.41 -17.17 13.52
CA LEU A 46 18.22 -16.84 14.29
C LEU A 46 17.06 -16.39 13.38
N GLN A 47 17.33 -15.55 12.39
CA GLN A 47 16.31 -15.13 11.43
C GLN A 47 15.78 -16.31 10.61
N LEU A 48 16.65 -17.23 10.18
CA LEU A 48 16.27 -18.45 9.49
C LEU A 48 15.46 -19.38 10.40
N SER A 49 15.84 -19.51 11.68
CA SER A 49 15.09 -20.33 12.65
C SER A 49 13.71 -19.74 12.94
N LEU A 50 13.63 -18.43 13.18
CA LEU A 50 12.37 -17.71 13.40
C LEU A 50 11.48 -17.76 12.15
N HIS A 51 12.07 -17.71 10.95
CA HIS A 51 11.31 -17.87 9.71
C HIS A 51 10.77 -19.30 9.54
N ALA A 52 11.60 -20.31 9.80
CA ALA A 52 11.17 -21.71 9.76
C ALA A 52 10.10 -22.00 10.82
N GLU A 53 10.23 -21.41 12.02
CA GLU A 53 9.23 -21.46 13.09
C GLU A 53 7.95 -20.75 12.67
N SER A 54 8.03 -19.56 12.07
CA SER A 54 6.88 -18.83 11.52
C SER A 54 6.17 -19.60 10.41
N ILE A 55 6.90 -20.28 9.52
CA ILE A 55 6.30 -21.18 8.52
C ILE A 55 5.58 -22.33 9.22
N LYS A 56 6.23 -22.99 10.17
CA LYS A 56 5.61 -24.09 10.94
C LYS A 56 4.40 -23.62 11.75
N GLU A 57 4.44 -22.43 12.33
CA GLU A 57 3.32 -21.81 13.04
C GLU A 57 2.19 -21.43 12.09
N ALA A 58 2.49 -20.91 10.90
CA ALA A 58 1.47 -20.59 9.90
C ALA A 58 0.81 -21.88 9.36
N ASP A 59 1.60 -22.90 9.07
CA ASP A 59 1.13 -24.22 8.66
C ASP A 59 0.36 -24.90 9.80
N ALA A 60 0.81 -24.74 11.06
CA ALA A 60 0.12 -25.20 12.26
C ALA A 60 -1.19 -24.44 12.46
N ARG A 61 -1.26 -23.11 12.38
CA ARG A 61 -2.52 -22.34 12.47
C ARG A 61 -3.51 -22.77 11.39
N THR A 62 -3.02 -23.07 10.20
CA THR A 62 -3.84 -23.57 9.08
C THR A 62 -4.32 -25.01 9.30
N SER A 63 -3.60 -25.83 10.07
CA SER A 63 -3.90 -27.26 10.31
C SER A 63 -4.47 -27.59 11.71
N SER A 64 -4.28 -26.73 12.71
CA SER A 64 -4.62 -26.91 14.13
C SER A 64 -5.81 -26.09 14.57
N ALA A 65 -6.27 -25.12 13.77
CA ALA A 65 -7.56 -24.51 13.99
C ALA A 65 -8.66 -25.52 13.62
N GLN A 66 -9.00 -26.43 14.55
CA GLN A 66 -10.39 -26.88 14.62
C GLN A 66 -11.21 -25.65 15.02
N ALA A 67 -11.50 -24.81 14.03
CA ALA A 67 -12.42 -23.71 14.16
C ALA A 67 -13.68 -24.26 14.84
N SER A 68 -14.19 -23.56 15.84
CA SER A 68 -15.42 -23.99 16.51
C SER A 68 -16.51 -24.22 15.46
N LEU A 69 -17.52 -25.05 15.74
CA LEU A 69 -18.62 -25.25 14.78
C LEU A 69 -19.23 -23.89 14.34
N VAL A 70 -19.26 -22.93 15.27
CA VAL A 70 -19.70 -21.55 15.04
C VAL A 70 -18.79 -20.82 14.04
N GLU A 71 -17.47 -20.90 14.22
CA GLU A 71 -16.49 -20.28 13.31
C GLU A 71 -16.51 -20.94 11.93
N GLN A 72 -16.62 -22.28 11.85
CA GLN A 72 -16.74 -22.98 10.57
C GLN A 72 -18.00 -22.57 9.82
N THR A 73 -19.14 -22.46 10.52
CA THR A 73 -20.38 -21.95 9.95
C THR A 73 -20.23 -20.50 9.50
N ALA A 74 -19.61 -19.64 10.32
CA ALA A 74 -19.33 -18.26 9.96
C ALA A 74 -18.44 -18.15 8.72
N THR A 75 -17.36 -18.94 8.62
CA THR A 75 -16.47 -18.96 7.45
C THR A 75 -17.21 -19.41 6.18
N LYS A 76 -18.02 -20.47 6.26
CA LYS A 76 -18.82 -20.92 5.11
C LYS A 76 -19.81 -19.86 4.63
N ILE A 77 -20.45 -19.17 5.57
CA ILE A 77 -21.36 -18.05 5.25
C ILE A 77 -20.55 -16.94 4.58
N MET A 78 -19.44 -16.51 5.17
CA MET A 78 -18.57 -15.46 4.60
C MET A 78 -18.06 -15.80 3.19
N ASP A 79 -17.72 -17.06 2.93
CA ASP A 79 -17.28 -17.53 1.62
C ASP A 79 -18.40 -17.52 0.57
N SER A 80 -19.66 -17.49 0.99
CA SER A 80 -20.82 -17.34 0.09
C SER A 80 -21.26 -15.90 -0.14
N LEU A 81 -20.73 -14.93 0.61
CA LEU A 81 -21.14 -13.53 0.47
C LEU A 81 -20.64 -12.96 -0.86
N THR A 82 -21.57 -12.39 -1.60
CA THR A 82 -21.36 -11.73 -2.89
C THR A 82 -21.21 -10.20 -2.78
N GLY A 83 -21.55 -9.62 -1.62
CA GLY A 83 -21.69 -8.19 -1.41
C GLY A 83 -23.01 -7.59 -1.87
N SER A 84 -24.08 -8.38 -1.89
CA SER A 84 -25.42 -7.92 -2.23
C SER A 84 -26.20 -7.52 -0.97
N GLU A 85 -27.33 -6.82 -1.14
CA GLU A 85 -28.23 -6.55 -0.02
C GLU A 85 -28.79 -7.84 0.60
N ASP A 86 -28.93 -8.90 -0.20
CA ASP A 86 -29.36 -10.22 0.24
C ASP A 86 -28.36 -10.85 1.23
N ASP A 87 -27.07 -10.55 1.09
CA ASP A 87 -26.03 -11.03 2.00
C ASP A 87 -26.18 -10.43 3.40
N ILE A 88 -26.56 -9.17 3.51
CA ILE A 88 -26.87 -8.56 4.81
C ILE A 88 -28.09 -9.24 5.42
N ALA A 89 -29.15 -9.41 4.65
CA ALA A 89 -30.36 -10.08 5.11
C ALA A 89 -30.05 -11.50 5.60
N ALA A 90 -29.19 -12.24 4.88
CA ALA A 90 -28.72 -13.56 5.27
C ALA A 90 -27.95 -13.52 6.60
N ILE A 91 -27.05 -12.56 6.82
CA ILE A 91 -26.31 -12.41 8.09
C ILE A 91 -27.26 -12.09 9.25
N LEU A 92 -28.23 -11.19 9.04
CA LEU A 92 -29.20 -10.81 10.07
C LEU A 92 -30.16 -11.93 10.41
N ALA A 93 -30.50 -12.78 9.44
CA ALA A 93 -31.37 -13.94 9.61
C ALA A 93 -30.72 -15.10 10.40
N ILE A 94 -29.41 -15.03 10.68
CA ILE A 94 -28.71 -16.05 11.48
C ILE A 94 -29.30 -16.07 12.91
N PRO A 95 -29.94 -17.18 13.33
CA PRO A 95 -30.64 -17.22 14.61
C PRO A 95 -29.72 -17.01 15.81
N THR A 96 -28.51 -17.55 15.74
CA THR A 96 -27.56 -17.56 16.85
C THR A 96 -26.81 -16.23 16.94
N GLN A 97 -27.01 -15.48 18.03
CA GLN A 97 -26.28 -14.23 18.29
C GLN A 97 -24.76 -14.44 18.32
N LEU A 98 -24.28 -15.59 18.82
CA LEU A 98 -22.86 -15.94 18.82
C LEU A 98 -22.28 -16.12 17.40
N ALA A 99 -23.03 -16.74 16.49
CA ALA A 99 -22.59 -16.91 15.10
C ALA A 99 -22.60 -15.59 14.34
N ARG A 100 -23.58 -14.71 14.62
CA ARG A 100 -23.57 -13.33 14.12
C ARG A 100 -22.34 -12.58 14.63
N LYS A 101 -22.08 -12.59 15.95
CA LYS A 101 -20.87 -12.00 16.57
C LYS A 101 -19.58 -12.51 15.93
N ALA A 102 -19.46 -13.81 15.69
CA ALA A 102 -18.30 -14.38 15.01
C ALA A 102 -18.10 -13.85 13.57
N ILE A 103 -19.17 -13.51 12.85
CA ILE A 103 -19.08 -12.89 11.52
C ILE A 103 -18.71 -11.41 11.64
N TRP A 104 -19.36 -10.66 12.54
CA TRP A 104 -19.06 -9.23 12.79
C TRP A 104 -17.59 -9.02 13.14
N ASP A 105 -17.05 -9.83 14.03
CA ASP A 105 -15.70 -9.66 14.57
C ASP A 105 -14.61 -10.24 13.64
N SER A 106 -15.02 -10.98 12.61
CA SER A 106 -14.11 -11.66 11.70
C SER A 106 -13.23 -10.68 10.92
N GLU A 107 -11.92 -10.87 11.01
CA GLU A 107 -10.94 -10.19 10.17
C GLU A 107 -11.01 -10.66 8.70
N SER A 108 -11.66 -11.79 8.43
CA SER A 108 -11.86 -12.35 7.07
C SER A 108 -13.15 -11.90 6.39
N LEU A 109 -13.97 -11.08 7.05
CA LEU A 109 -15.21 -10.57 6.47
C LEU A 109 -14.91 -9.84 5.15
N PRO A 110 -15.61 -10.12 4.03
CA PRO A 110 -15.42 -9.37 2.79
C PRO A 110 -15.67 -7.87 2.99
N TYR A 111 -14.82 -7.02 2.41
CA TYR A 111 -14.86 -5.57 2.68
C TYR A 111 -16.16 -4.90 2.23
N ASN A 112 -16.70 -5.28 1.09
CA ASN A 112 -18.05 -4.90 0.64
C ASN A 112 -19.12 -5.22 1.71
N ALA A 113 -19.13 -6.44 2.24
CA ALA A 113 -20.06 -6.82 3.32
C ALA A 113 -19.82 -5.98 4.59
N PHE A 114 -18.56 -5.79 5.00
CA PHE A 114 -18.20 -4.90 6.11
C PHE A 114 -18.79 -3.49 5.93
N ARG A 115 -18.68 -2.93 4.74
CA ARG A 115 -19.17 -1.59 4.40
C ARG A 115 -20.68 -1.48 4.43
N MET A 116 -21.37 -2.45 3.86
CA MET A 116 -22.83 -2.50 3.86
C MET A 116 -23.39 -2.66 5.28
N LEU A 117 -22.76 -3.52 6.09
CA LEU A 117 -23.10 -3.71 7.49
C LEU A 117 -22.88 -2.43 8.33
N ARG A 118 -21.79 -1.69 8.07
CA ARG A 118 -21.53 -0.41 8.73
C ARG A 118 -22.60 0.62 8.39
N LYS A 119 -22.95 0.74 7.10
CA LYS A 119 -24.01 1.63 6.62
C LYS A 119 -25.35 1.33 7.30
N LEU A 120 -25.72 0.07 7.40
CA LEU A 120 -26.94 -0.34 8.10
C LEU A 120 -26.94 0.07 9.59
N LEU A 121 -25.79 -0.02 10.27
CA LEU A 121 -25.68 0.40 11.67
C LEU A 121 -25.77 1.91 11.83
N ASP A 122 -25.23 2.68 10.90
CA ASP A 122 -25.34 4.14 10.90
C ASP A 122 -26.79 4.59 10.65
N ASP A 123 -27.49 3.93 9.71
CA ASP A 123 -28.91 4.15 9.44
C ASP A 123 -29.77 3.80 10.67
N ASN A 124 -29.49 2.68 11.34
CA ASN A 124 -30.23 2.24 12.54
C ASN A 124 -29.90 3.05 13.81
N ASN A 125 -28.66 3.54 13.96
CA ASN A 125 -28.33 4.48 15.02
C ASN A 125 -29.15 5.78 14.88
N THR A 126 -29.51 6.16 13.65
CA THR A 126 -30.39 7.30 13.38
C THR A 126 -31.84 7.01 13.80
N THR A 127 -32.29 5.75 13.71
CA THR A 127 -33.65 5.33 14.13
C THR A 127 -33.75 4.93 15.62
N GLY A 128 -32.61 4.74 16.29
CA GLY A 128 -32.53 4.32 17.69
C GLY A 128 -32.59 2.80 17.91
N GLU A 129 -32.51 2.00 16.85
CA GLU A 129 -32.53 0.54 16.93
C GLU A 129 -31.11 -0.04 17.03
N VAL A 130 -30.79 -0.76 18.11
CA VAL A 130 -29.48 -1.40 18.28
C VAL A 130 -29.53 -2.85 17.80
N LEU A 131 -28.74 -3.18 16.78
CA LEU A 131 -28.63 -4.56 16.28
C LEU A 131 -27.91 -5.48 17.31
N PRO A 132 -28.45 -6.67 17.61
CA PRO A 132 -27.84 -7.58 18.58
C PRO A 132 -26.43 -8.04 18.16
N GLY A 133 -25.45 -7.83 19.05
CA GLY A 133 -24.06 -8.28 18.84
C GLY A 133 -23.20 -7.37 17.96
N SER A 134 -23.68 -6.19 17.56
CA SER A 134 -22.94 -5.25 16.69
C SER A 134 -22.13 -4.18 17.44
N SER A 135 -22.22 -4.10 18.78
CA SER A 135 -21.62 -2.99 19.55
C SER A 135 -20.12 -2.81 19.33
N GLU A 136 -19.34 -3.89 19.41
CA GLU A 136 -17.88 -3.82 19.22
C GLU A 136 -17.55 -3.48 17.76
N PHE A 137 -18.24 -4.11 16.81
CA PHE A 137 -18.12 -3.82 15.39
C PHE A 137 -18.43 -2.36 15.05
N ALA A 138 -19.46 -1.76 15.67
CA ALA A 138 -19.84 -0.37 15.46
C ALA A 138 -18.82 0.63 16.02
N GLN A 139 -18.10 0.27 17.09
CA GLN A 139 -17.08 1.13 17.69
C GLN A 139 -15.70 1.00 17.01
N ARG A 140 -15.42 -0.14 16.37
CA ARG A 140 -14.14 -0.40 15.70
C ARG A 140 -13.86 0.61 14.59
N ASP A 141 -12.65 1.16 14.54
CA ASP A 141 -12.22 2.02 13.43
C ASP A 141 -12.03 1.18 12.15
N MET A 142 -12.49 1.70 11.02
CA MET A 142 -12.40 1.01 9.73
C MET A 142 -10.95 0.67 9.37
N ASP A 143 -9.98 1.55 9.67
CA ASP A 143 -8.58 1.30 9.37
C ASP A 143 -7.97 0.23 10.28
N GLU A 144 -8.40 0.13 11.53
CA GLU A 144 -7.99 -0.97 12.41
C GLU A 144 -8.53 -2.32 11.92
N TRP A 145 -9.76 -2.33 11.40
CA TRP A 145 -10.29 -3.51 10.72
C TRP A 145 -9.50 -3.83 9.45
N ILE A 146 -9.20 -2.85 8.61
CA ILE A 146 -8.42 -3.05 7.37
C ILE A 146 -7.02 -3.59 7.68
N LEU A 147 -6.31 -3.04 8.66
CA LEU A 147 -4.99 -3.52 9.07
C LEU A 147 -5.04 -4.99 9.53
N ALA A 148 -6.07 -5.35 10.29
CA ALA A 148 -6.30 -6.71 10.74
C ALA A 148 -6.64 -7.67 9.59
N ASN A 149 -7.55 -7.26 8.70
CA ASN A 149 -7.91 -7.99 7.48
C ASN A 149 -6.69 -8.26 6.61
N GLU A 150 -5.80 -7.29 6.43
CA GLU A 150 -4.60 -7.47 5.62
C GLU A 150 -3.59 -8.44 6.23
N ARG A 151 -3.49 -8.55 7.56
CA ARG A 151 -2.71 -9.62 8.19
C ARG A 151 -3.24 -10.98 7.77
N THR A 152 -4.56 -11.15 7.79
CA THR A 152 -5.21 -12.38 7.32
C THR A 152 -4.94 -12.64 5.83
N LEU A 153 -5.00 -11.60 4.98
CA LEU A 153 -4.72 -11.74 3.53
C LEU A 153 -3.26 -12.12 3.22
N ARG A 154 -2.30 -11.72 4.06
CA ARG A 154 -0.88 -12.09 3.93
C ARG A 154 -0.65 -13.56 4.26
N ASP A 155 -1.39 -14.08 5.22
CA ASP A 155 -1.31 -15.47 5.67
C ASP A 155 -2.16 -16.42 4.81
N ASP A 156 -3.13 -15.89 4.06
CA ASP A 156 -4.00 -16.70 3.20
C ASP A 156 -3.23 -17.39 2.06
N ARG A 157 -3.21 -18.73 2.07
CA ARG A 157 -2.56 -19.60 1.09
C ARG A 157 -3.51 -20.24 0.08
N ARG A 158 -4.80 -19.93 0.11
CA ARG A 158 -5.76 -20.47 -0.86
C ARG A 158 -5.46 -20.03 -2.29
N SER A 159 -5.89 -20.84 -3.25
CA SER A 159 -5.67 -20.61 -4.69
C SER A 159 -6.49 -19.44 -5.24
N ASP A 160 -7.65 -19.15 -4.64
CA ASP A 160 -8.42 -17.96 -4.98
C ASP A 160 -7.75 -16.72 -4.40
N TRP A 161 -7.02 -16.02 -5.26
CA TRP A 161 -6.28 -14.82 -4.88
C TRP A 161 -7.17 -13.58 -4.76
N LYS A 162 -8.37 -13.57 -5.40
CA LYS A 162 -9.31 -12.44 -5.37
C LYS A 162 -10.08 -12.37 -4.06
N ARG A 163 -10.17 -13.48 -3.32
CA ARG A 163 -10.84 -13.54 -2.02
C ARG A 163 -10.36 -12.43 -1.07
N GLY A 164 -11.32 -11.69 -0.52
CA GLY A 164 -11.11 -10.58 0.40
C GLY A 164 -10.61 -9.27 -0.25
N LEU A 165 -10.44 -9.25 -1.57
CA LEU A 165 -10.15 -8.03 -2.33
C LEU A 165 -11.45 -7.36 -2.80
N VAL A 166 -11.33 -6.11 -3.22
CA VAL A 166 -12.42 -5.32 -3.79
C VAL A 166 -12.34 -5.41 -5.31
N ASP A 167 -13.29 -6.09 -5.95
CA ASP A 167 -13.51 -6.00 -7.38
C ASP A 167 -14.36 -4.74 -7.67
N TYR A 168 -13.85 -3.87 -8.53
CA TYR A 168 -14.51 -2.60 -8.83
C TYR A 168 -15.88 -2.78 -9.47
N ASP A 169 -16.02 -3.71 -10.42
CA ASP A 169 -17.26 -3.90 -11.16
C ASP A 169 -18.35 -4.50 -10.27
N ALA A 170 -17.97 -5.48 -9.44
CA ALA A 170 -18.90 -6.14 -8.54
C ALA A 170 -19.27 -5.31 -7.31
N HIS A 171 -18.34 -4.48 -6.79
CA HIS A 171 -18.49 -3.89 -5.45
C HIS A 171 -18.58 -2.35 -5.43
N ALA A 172 -18.45 -1.66 -6.57
CA ALA A 172 -18.38 -0.19 -6.56
C ALA A 172 -19.58 0.48 -5.89
N ASP A 173 -20.80 -0.04 -6.04
CA ASP A 173 -21.99 0.57 -5.44
C ASP A 173 -22.07 0.36 -3.92
N ALA A 174 -21.64 -0.81 -3.43
CA ALA A 174 -21.56 -1.12 -2.01
C ALA A 174 -20.44 -0.33 -1.30
N VAL A 175 -19.33 -0.09 -2.00
CA VAL A 175 -18.12 0.51 -1.42
C VAL A 175 -18.05 2.03 -1.63
N PHE A 176 -18.44 2.52 -2.81
CA PHE A 176 -18.40 3.93 -3.18
C PHE A 176 -19.83 4.44 -3.37
N ASN A 177 -20.47 4.86 -2.28
CA ASN A 177 -21.80 5.48 -2.33
C ASN A 177 -21.81 6.59 -3.39
N PRO A 178 -22.53 6.44 -4.51
CA PRO A 178 -22.50 7.43 -5.57
C PRO A 178 -23.12 8.72 -5.04
N SER A 179 -22.35 9.82 -5.11
CA SER A 179 -22.90 11.14 -4.82
C SER A 179 -24.06 11.44 -5.78
N PRO A 180 -25.09 12.20 -5.37
CA PRO A 180 -26.11 12.73 -6.30
C PRO A 180 -25.52 13.54 -7.48
N LYS A 181 -24.26 13.96 -7.37
CA LYS A 181 -23.49 14.64 -8.43
C LYS A 181 -22.83 13.69 -9.44
N SER A 182 -22.95 12.38 -9.26
CA SER A 182 -22.43 11.41 -10.21
C SER A 182 -23.16 11.53 -11.55
N THR A 183 -22.41 11.37 -12.64
CA THR A 183 -22.90 11.47 -14.01
C THR A 183 -22.68 10.15 -14.75
N ALA A 184 -23.22 10.03 -15.96
CA ALA A 184 -22.89 8.92 -16.85
C ALA A 184 -21.39 8.83 -17.22
N SER A 185 -20.63 9.91 -17.03
CA SER A 185 -19.20 9.98 -17.33
C SER A 185 -18.29 9.87 -16.11
N ALA A 186 -18.81 9.95 -14.89
CA ALA A 186 -18.02 9.94 -13.67
C ALA A 186 -18.84 9.55 -12.43
N ARG A 187 -18.27 8.70 -11.58
CA ARG A 187 -18.72 8.51 -10.20
C ARG A 187 -18.04 9.56 -9.32
N VAL A 188 -18.81 10.42 -8.67
CA VAL A 188 -18.30 11.47 -7.79
C VAL A 188 -18.31 10.99 -6.35
N ILE A 189 -17.17 11.12 -5.67
CA ILE A 189 -16.98 10.73 -4.27
C ILE A 189 -16.71 11.99 -3.46
N HIS A 190 -17.55 12.23 -2.45
CA HIS A 190 -17.31 13.25 -1.43
C HIS A 190 -16.54 12.64 -0.27
N ARG A 191 -15.50 13.33 0.20
CA ARG A 191 -14.53 12.75 1.14
C ARG A 191 -14.61 13.42 2.50
N GLU A 192 -15.13 12.70 3.48
CA GLU A 192 -15.22 13.15 4.85
C GLU A 192 -13.85 13.14 5.56
N ARG A 193 -13.69 14.01 6.55
CA ARG A 193 -12.52 13.98 7.44
C ARG A 193 -12.70 12.87 8.46
N LEU A 194 -11.63 12.12 8.70
CA LEU A 194 -11.59 11.10 9.74
C LEU A 194 -10.87 11.63 10.98
N SER A 195 -11.17 11.04 12.14
CA SER A 195 -10.49 11.32 13.40
C SER A 195 -9.03 10.84 13.38
N GLY A 196 -8.21 11.30 14.33
CA GLY A 196 -6.79 11.00 14.41
C GLY A 196 -5.94 12.19 14.00
N TYR A 197 -4.64 11.99 13.90
CA TYR A 197 -3.70 13.06 13.55
C TYR A 197 -3.39 12.99 12.04
N THR A 198 -3.54 14.11 11.33
CA THR A 198 -3.40 14.14 9.87
C THR A 198 -2.20 14.98 9.45
N LEU A 199 -1.56 14.56 8.35
CA LEU A 199 -0.49 15.30 7.70
C LEU A 199 -0.88 15.55 6.24
N LEU A 200 -0.52 16.73 5.73
CA LEU A 200 -0.82 17.16 4.36
C LEU A 200 -2.33 17.19 4.06
N ASP A 201 -3.18 17.37 5.08
CA ASP A 201 -4.64 17.42 4.89
C ASP A 201 -5.09 18.64 4.08
N ASP A 202 -4.32 19.73 4.08
CA ASP A 202 -4.58 20.89 3.22
C ASP A 202 -4.47 20.56 1.72
N LEU A 203 -3.68 19.55 1.37
CA LEU A 203 -3.56 19.04 0.01
C LEU A 203 -4.62 17.96 -0.30
N ARG A 204 -5.38 17.49 0.70
CA ARG A 204 -6.41 16.46 0.51
C ARG A 204 -7.56 17.04 -0.29
N ALA A 205 -7.87 16.41 -1.42
CA ALA A 205 -9.05 16.78 -2.20
C ALA A 205 -10.31 16.40 -1.40
N THR A 206 -11.24 17.34 -1.26
CA THR A 206 -12.53 17.10 -0.58
C THR A 206 -13.52 16.34 -1.46
N THR A 207 -13.29 16.30 -2.77
CA THR A 207 -14.09 15.56 -3.75
C THR A 207 -13.18 15.04 -4.86
N ILE A 208 -13.46 13.83 -5.35
CA ILE A 208 -12.83 13.28 -6.55
C ILE A 208 -13.87 12.69 -7.50
N SER A 209 -13.46 12.50 -8.75
CA SER A 209 -14.21 11.77 -9.76
C SER A 209 -13.44 10.52 -10.17
N ILE A 210 -14.13 9.38 -10.27
CA ILE A 210 -13.58 8.13 -10.79
C ILE A 210 -14.41 7.61 -11.97
N GLN A 211 -13.82 6.72 -12.78
CA GLN A 211 -14.52 6.08 -13.89
C GLN A 211 -15.84 5.44 -13.42
N PRO A 212 -16.97 5.63 -14.10
CA PRO A 212 -18.27 5.17 -13.60
C PRO A 212 -18.44 3.65 -13.65
N SER A 213 -17.66 2.95 -14.49
CA SER A 213 -17.73 1.49 -14.68
C SER A 213 -16.38 0.89 -15.10
N LEU A 214 -16.25 -0.44 -15.03
CA LEU A 214 -15.10 -1.16 -15.58
C LEU A 214 -14.94 -0.93 -17.09
N VAL A 215 -16.04 -0.89 -17.84
CA VAL A 215 -16.01 -0.64 -19.30
C VAL A 215 -15.44 0.74 -19.62
N SER A 216 -15.85 1.77 -18.86
CA SER A 216 -15.29 3.12 -18.98
C SER A 216 -13.81 3.16 -18.61
N PHE A 217 -13.42 2.42 -17.57
CA PHE A 217 -12.02 2.26 -17.18
C PHE A 217 -11.20 1.61 -18.30
N GLN A 218 -11.66 0.52 -18.91
CA GLN A 218 -10.95 -0.17 -20.00
C GLN A 218 -10.80 0.75 -21.23
N THR A 219 -11.85 1.47 -21.59
CA THR A 219 -11.82 2.45 -22.69
C THR A 219 -10.78 3.55 -22.41
N MET A 220 -10.74 4.07 -21.19
CA MET A 220 -9.74 5.07 -20.80
C MET A 220 -8.34 4.46 -20.68
N PHE A 221 -8.22 3.20 -20.28
CA PHE A 221 -6.95 2.47 -20.19
C PHE A 221 -6.30 2.35 -21.57
N ASP A 222 -7.08 2.02 -22.59
CA ASP A 222 -6.57 1.96 -23.96
C ASP A 222 -6.10 3.34 -24.45
N LYS A 223 -6.86 4.40 -24.15
CA LYS A 223 -6.48 5.79 -24.50
C LYS A 223 -5.21 6.24 -23.79
N ILE A 224 -5.16 6.10 -22.46
CA ILE A 224 -4.03 6.58 -21.66
C ILE A 224 -2.75 5.80 -21.97
N THR A 225 -2.87 4.52 -22.35
CA THR A 225 -1.72 3.69 -22.77
C THR A 225 -1.44 3.75 -24.26
N ASN A 226 -2.22 4.51 -25.06
CA ASN A 226 -2.16 4.54 -26.51
C ASN A 226 -2.21 3.12 -27.14
N GLY A 227 -2.98 2.21 -26.55
CA GLY A 227 -3.14 0.84 -27.04
C GLY A 227 -1.85 0.00 -27.03
N LEU A 228 -0.81 0.41 -26.28
CA LEU A 228 0.50 -0.26 -26.27
C LEU A 228 0.43 -1.75 -25.89
N LEU A 229 -0.61 -2.18 -25.18
CA LEU A 229 -0.80 -3.56 -24.71
C LEU A 229 -1.86 -4.32 -25.51
N THR A 230 -2.31 -3.80 -26.65
CA THR A 230 -3.29 -4.48 -27.51
C THR A 230 -2.77 -5.84 -27.96
N GLY A 231 -3.54 -6.90 -27.74
CA GLY A 231 -3.14 -8.28 -28.08
C GLY A 231 -2.26 -8.97 -27.05
N LEU A 232 -2.02 -8.36 -25.88
CA LEU A 232 -1.30 -8.99 -24.79
C LEU A 232 -2.05 -10.22 -24.26
N ASP A 233 -1.40 -11.39 -24.26
CA ASP A 233 -1.80 -12.51 -23.39
C ASP A 233 -1.61 -12.15 -21.91
N TRP A 234 -2.73 -11.86 -21.26
CA TRP A 234 -2.85 -11.47 -19.85
C TRP A 234 -2.59 -12.61 -18.86
N SER A 235 -2.48 -13.85 -19.32
CA SER A 235 -2.14 -14.98 -18.45
C SER A 235 -0.83 -14.70 -17.71
N ASN A 236 -0.89 -14.73 -16.38
CA ASN A 236 0.23 -14.46 -15.46
C ASN A 236 0.77 -13.02 -15.50
N VAL A 237 0.00 -12.06 -16.02
CA VAL A 237 0.35 -10.64 -16.08
C VAL A 237 -0.62 -9.82 -15.26
N PHE A 238 -0.08 -8.91 -14.46
CA PHE A 238 -0.87 -8.00 -13.64
C PHE A 238 -0.27 -6.60 -13.67
N LEU A 239 -1.07 -5.60 -13.98
CA LEU A 239 -0.65 -4.19 -13.88
C LEU A 239 -1.08 -3.64 -12.53
N ALA A 240 -0.26 -2.80 -11.91
CA ALA A 240 -0.63 -2.23 -10.62
C ALA A 240 -0.07 -0.83 -10.40
N GLY A 241 -0.61 -0.12 -9.41
CA GLY A 241 -0.06 1.14 -8.94
C GLY A 241 -0.50 2.35 -9.76
N GLY A 242 0.48 3.19 -10.12
CA GLY A 242 0.24 4.57 -10.55
C GLY A 242 -0.58 4.72 -11.82
N ILE A 243 -0.36 3.87 -12.83
CA ILE A 243 -1.13 3.93 -14.08
C ILE A 243 -2.58 3.54 -13.87
N VAL A 244 -2.83 2.49 -13.09
CA VAL A 244 -4.18 1.99 -12.79
C VAL A 244 -4.98 3.05 -12.04
N LEU A 245 -4.39 3.66 -11.01
CA LEU A 245 -5.01 4.79 -10.32
C LEU A 245 -5.27 5.97 -11.26
N SER A 246 -4.30 6.30 -12.12
CA SER A 246 -4.41 7.44 -13.04
C SER A 246 -5.54 7.23 -14.04
N THR A 247 -5.69 6.04 -14.61
CA THR A 247 -6.81 5.66 -15.47
C THR A 247 -8.14 5.78 -14.74
N LEU A 248 -8.21 5.29 -13.50
CA LEU A 248 -9.42 5.35 -12.68
C LEU A 248 -9.84 6.80 -12.38
N LEU A 249 -8.88 7.71 -12.15
CA LEU A 249 -9.14 9.13 -11.89
C LEU A 249 -9.35 9.98 -13.16
N CYS A 250 -8.99 9.48 -14.34
CA CYS A 250 -9.03 10.23 -15.59
C CYS A 250 -10.44 10.23 -16.22
N THR A 251 -11.41 10.92 -15.61
CA THR A 251 -12.81 10.93 -16.08
C THR A 251 -13.07 11.84 -17.29
N SER A 252 -12.07 12.58 -17.76
CA SER A 252 -12.13 13.43 -18.95
C SER A 252 -10.90 13.23 -19.84
N GLU A 253 -11.09 13.24 -21.16
CA GLU A 253 -9.96 13.19 -22.10
C GLU A 253 -9.04 14.41 -21.98
N SER A 254 -9.57 15.56 -21.55
CA SER A 254 -8.77 16.76 -21.29
C SER A 254 -7.71 16.55 -20.19
N ASP A 255 -7.86 15.50 -19.37
CA ASP A 255 -6.95 15.19 -18.28
C ASP A 255 -5.84 14.20 -18.67
N LEU A 256 -5.87 13.64 -19.89
CA LEU A 256 -4.88 12.65 -20.35
C LEU A 256 -3.44 13.16 -20.22
N GLU A 257 -3.22 14.44 -20.54
CA GLU A 257 -1.90 15.06 -20.48
C GLU A 257 -1.29 15.06 -19.07
N LYS A 258 -2.14 15.16 -18.02
CA LYS A 258 -1.69 15.12 -16.61
C LYS A 258 -1.02 13.79 -16.26
N TYR A 259 -1.31 12.74 -17.02
CA TYR A 259 -0.86 11.39 -16.76
C TYR A 259 0.19 10.90 -17.75
N THR A 260 0.61 11.70 -18.73
CA THR A 260 1.58 11.32 -19.78
C THR A 260 2.87 10.73 -19.22
N SER A 261 3.38 11.25 -18.10
CA SER A 261 4.63 10.79 -17.46
C SER A 261 4.51 9.51 -16.63
N SER A 262 3.29 8.98 -16.43
CA SER A 262 3.09 7.74 -15.66
C SER A 262 3.55 6.52 -16.46
N ASP A 263 4.41 5.72 -15.83
CA ASP A 263 4.90 4.45 -16.34
C ASP A 263 3.85 3.34 -16.21
N ILE A 264 3.95 2.34 -17.08
CA ILE A 264 3.12 1.13 -17.02
C ILE A 264 3.90 0.06 -16.25
N ASP A 265 3.61 -0.09 -14.96
CA ASP A 265 4.23 -1.11 -14.10
C ASP A 265 3.58 -2.48 -14.31
N VAL A 266 4.34 -3.42 -14.86
CA VAL A 266 3.92 -4.78 -15.19
C VAL A 266 4.54 -5.77 -14.21
N TYR A 267 3.70 -6.61 -13.62
CA TYR A 267 4.11 -7.70 -12.74
C TYR A 267 3.83 -9.04 -13.42
N ILE A 268 4.76 -9.98 -13.26
CA ILE A 268 4.61 -11.37 -13.68
C ILE A 268 4.45 -12.22 -12.42
N HIS A 269 3.43 -13.07 -12.38
CA HIS A 269 3.13 -13.87 -11.20
C HIS A 269 2.92 -15.36 -11.53
N GLY A 270 3.16 -16.24 -10.56
CA GLY A 270 2.87 -17.68 -10.68
C GLY A 270 3.71 -18.42 -11.72
N LEU A 271 4.80 -17.83 -12.22
CA LEU A 271 5.72 -18.43 -13.17
C LEU A 271 7.10 -18.64 -12.57
N ASP A 272 7.77 -19.71 -12.98
CA ASP A 272 9.20 -19.89 -12.72
C ASP A 272 10.05 -18.90 -13.54
N PRO A 273 11.36 -18.73 -13.23
CA PRO A 273 12.21 -17.78 -13.94
C PRO A 273 12.29 -18.01 -15.46
N VAL A 274 12.27 -19.24 -15.95
CA VAL A 274 12.37 -19.54 -17.39
C VAL A 274 11.10 -19.11 -18.10
N ALA A 275 9.94 -19.47 -17.56
CA ALA A 275 8.64 -19.06 -18.09
C ALA A 275 8.43 -17.55 -17.98
N ALA A 276 8.88 -16.93 -16.89
CA ALA A 276 8.83 -15.48 -16.71
C ALA A 276 9.65 -14.74 -17.76
N ASN A 277 10.86 -15.19 -18.07
CA ASN A 277 11.67 -14.58 -19.14
C ASN A 277 11.00 -14.67 -20.52
N LYS A 278 10.37 -15.82 -20.84
CA LYS A 278 9.55 -15.94 -22.06
C LYS A 278 8.38 -14.96 -22.06
N LYS A 279 7.73 -14.76 -20.92
CA LYS A 279 6.64 -13.79 -20.77
C LYS A 279 7.14 -12.34 -20.94
N VAL A 280 8.33 -12.00 -20.45
CA VAL A 280 8.97 -10.69 -20.73
C VAL A 280 9.17 -10.47 -22.23
N GLN A 281 9.67 -11.48 -22.95
CA GLN A 281 9.84 -11.39 -24.41
C GLN A 281 8.51 -11.15 -25.12
N HIS A 282 7.47 -11.91 -24.75
CA HIS A 282 6.11 -11.71 -25.27
C HIS A 282 5.59 -10.29 -25.03
N ILE A 283 5.74 -9.75 -23.80
CA ILE A 283 5.33 -8.38 -23.48
C ILE A 283 6.10 -7.37 -24.34
N PHE A 284 7.40 -7.57 -24.55
CA PHE A 284 8.22 -6.71 -25.41
C PHE A 284 7.76 -6.75 -26.86
N ASP A 285 7.49 -7.94 -27.41
CA ASP A 285 7.06 -8.12 -28.80
C ASP A 285 5.72 -7.44 -29.06
N VAL A 286 4.75 -7.60 -28.14
CA VAL A 286 3.45 -6.92 -28.19
C VAL A 286 3.60 -5.40 -28.11
N TRP A 287 4.37 -4.91 -27.12
CA TRP A 287 4.62 -3.49 -26.97
C TRP A 287 5.26 -2.91 -28.23
N LYS A 288 6.30 -3.56 -28.76
CA LYS A 288 7.03 -3.12 -29.96
C LYS A 288 6.15 -3.14 -31.20
N SER A 289 5.27 -4.13 -31.38
CA SER A 289 4.34 -4.17 -32.52
C SER A 289 3.32 -3.03 -32.48
N ASN A 290 2.93 -2.59 -31.29
CA ASN A 290 1.97 -1.50 -31.08
C ASN A 290 2.59 -0.10 -31.14
N LEU A 291 3.93 0.01 -31.24
CA LEU A 291 4.59 1.30 -31.44
C LEU A 291 4.27 1.92 -32.81
N PRO A 292 4.26 3.26 -32.91
CA PRO A 292 4.25 3.95 -34.19
C PRO A 292 5.36 3.43 -35.11
N PRO A 293 5.13 3.25 -36.43
CA PRO A 293 6.12 2.70 -37.34
C PRO A 293 7.49 3.39 -37.28
N SER A 294 7.51 4.72 -37.10
CA SER A 294 8.72 5.53 -36.99
C SER A 294 9.56 5.26 -35.73
N SER A 295 8.96 4.69 -34.69
CA SER A 295 9.57 4.50 -33.37
C SER A 295 9.95 3.03 -33.09
N ARG A 296 9.50 2.07 -33.92
CA ARG A 296 9.81 0.63 -33.77
C ARG A 296 11.31 0.33 -33.81
N GLU A 297 12.06 1.04 -34.63
CA GLU A 297 13.52 0.89 -34.74
C GLU A 297 14.29 1.70 -33.67
N LYS A 298 13.59 2.50 -32.86
CA LYS A 298 14.15 3.39 -31.84
C LYS A 298 13.74 2.94 -30.43
N THR A 299 13.87 1.64 -30.18
CA THR A 299 13.56 1.04 -28.88
C THR A 299 14.83 0.86 -28.07
N LEU A 300 14.75 1.11 -26.76
CA LEU A 300 15.82 0.89 -25.80
C LEU A 300 15.28 0.06 -24.64
N VAL A 301 16.00 -1.00 -24.26
CA VAL A 301 15.67 -1.81 -23.08
C VAL A 301 16.75 -1.57 -22.03
N VAL A 302 16.34 -1.12 -20.85
CA VAL A 302 17.25 -0.91 -19.71
C VAL A 302 16.85 -1.83 -18.58
N ARG A 303 17.80 -2.62 -18.09
CA ARG A 303 17.63 -3.43 -16.89
C ARG A 303 18.41 -2.80 -15.73
N ASN A 304 17.76 -2.61 -14.59
CA ASN A 304 18.44 -2.32 -13.32
C ASN A 304 18.14 -3.45 -12.30
N SER A 305 18.46 -3.24 -11.02
CA SER A 305 18.23 -4.25 -9.98
C SER A 305 16.76 -4.49 -9.63
N ARG A 306 15.84 -3.65 -10.11
CA ARG A 306 14.41 -3.64 -9.75
C ARG A 306 13.48 -3.84 -10.94
N THR A 307 13.84 -3.39 -12.14
CA THR A 307 12.98 -3.44 -13.32
C THR A 307 13.75 -3.73 -14.60
N ILE A 308 13.02 -4.27 -15.59
CA ILE A 308 13.36 -4.18 -17.00
C ILE A 308 12.40 -3.14 -17.60
N THR A 309 12.95 -2.05 -18.14
CA THR A 309 12.16 -0.94 -18.67
C THR A 309 12.34 -0.84 -20.18
N PHE A 310 11.22 -0.79 -20.89
CA PHE A 310 11.15 -0.55 -22.33
C PHE A 310 10.93 0.95 -22.58
N PHE A 311 11.82 1.53 -23.38
CA PHE A 311 11.80 2.93 -23.78
C PHE A 311 11.60 3.04 -25.30
N SER A 312 10.82 4.03 -25.69
CA SER A 312 10.66 4.52 -27.05
C SER A 312 10.74 6.05 -27.01
N GLU A 313 10.68 6.71 -28.18
CA GLU A 313 10.61 8.17 -28.28
C GLU A 313 9.46 8.74 -27.45
N TYR A 314 9.73 9.78 -26.66
CA TYR A 314 8.70 10.55 -25.97
C TYR A 314 7.70 11.13 -27.01
N PRO A 315 6.38 11.12 -26.74
CA PRO A 315 5.69 10.85 -25.47
C PRO A 315 5.22 9.41 -25.27
N VAL A 316 5.77 8.42 -25.99
CA VAL A 316 5.40 7.02 -25.78
C VAL A 316 5.73 6.60 -24.35
N LYS A 317 4.73 6.04 -23.67
CA LYS A 317 4.88 5.59 -22.28
C LYS A 317 5.88 4.46 -22.16
N ARG A 318 6.60 4.47 -21.06
CA ARG A 318 7.52 3.41 -20.68
C ARG A 318 6.73 2.24 -20.10
N VAL A 319 7.13 1.03 -20.46
CA VAL A 319 6.65 -0.21 -19.84
C VAL A 319 7.75 -0.71 -18.91
N GLN A 320 7.43 -0.92 -17.64
CA GLN A 320 8.36 -1.36 -16.60
C GLN A 320 7.95 -2.73 -16.10
N VAL A 321 8.67 -3.77 -16.49
CA VAL A 321 8.50 -5.10 -15.92
C VAL A 321 9.26 -5.16 -14.59
N VAL A 322 8.52 -5.35 -13.50
CA VAL A 322 9.09 -5.41 -12.14
C VAL A 322 9.78 -6.76 -11.92
N LEU A 323 11.05 -6.73 -11.52
CA LEU A 323 11.90 -7.90 -11.27
C LEU A 323 11.65 -8.50 -9.89
N LYS A 324 10.40 -8.93 -9.65
CA LYS A 324 10.00 -9.60 -8.43
C LYS A 324 9.01 -10.71 -8.77
N LEU A 325 9.44 -11.95 -8.65
CA LEU A 325 8.55 -13.10 -8.79
C LEU A 325 7.67 -13.20 -7.55
N VAL A 326 6.37 -13.29 -7.79
CA VAL A 326 5.33 -13.39 -6.76
C VAL A 326 4.37 -14.51 -7.17
N ARG A 327 3.69 -15.12 -6.20
CA ARG A 327 2.81 -16.26 -6.49
C ARG A 327 1.50 -15.82 -7.12
N SER A 328 0.96 -14.68 -6.69
CA SER A 328 -0.33 -14.17 -7.11
C SER A 328 -0.36 -12.63 -7.18
N PRO A 329 -1.35 -12.04 -7.88
CA PRO A 329 -1.56 -10.59 -7.88
C PRO A 329 -1.84 -10.01 -6.49
N ARG A 330 -2.44 -10.76 -5.57
CA ARG A 330 -2.65 -10.33 -4.17
C ARG A 330 -1.33 -9.95 -3.49
N GLU A 331 -0.27 -10.74 -3.70
CA GLU A 331 1.06 -10.43 -3.17
C GLU A 331 1.64 -9.15 -3.77
N VAL A 332 1.34 -8.83 -5.04
CA VAL A 332 1.72 -7.53 -5.64
C VAL A 332 1.07 -6.38 -4.86
N LEU A 333 -0.25 -6.46 -4.66
CA LEU A 333 -1.01 -5.40 -4.00
C LEU A 333 -0.58 -5.20 -2.53
N LEU A 334 -0.34 -6.29 -1.79
CA LEU A 334 0.08 -6.26 -0.39
C LEU A 334 1.48 -5.64 -0.18
N ASN A 335 2.24 -5.41 -1.26
CA ASN A 335 3.58 -4.82 -1.24
C ASN A 335 3.61 -3.32 -1.59
N PHE A 336 2.46 -2.68 -1.84
CA PHE A 336 2.42 -1.23 -2.03
C PHE A 336 2.56 -0.48 -0.71
N ASP A 337 3.37 0.57 -0.75
CA ASP A 337 3.70 1.46 0.38
C ASP A 337 2.55 2.42 0.73
N LEU A 338 1.90 2.98 -0.29
CA LEU A 338 0.77 3.88 -0.14
C LEU A 338 -0.54 3.14 -0.44
N ASP A 339 -1.53 3.33 0.44
CA ASP A 339 -2.86 2.73 0.33
C ASP A 339 -3.47 2.96 -1.04
N ILE A 340 -3.43 4.20 -1.53
CA ILE A 340 -4.06 4.57 -2.81
C ILE A 340 -3.41 3.88 -4.03
N CYS A 341 -2.19 3.36 -3.89
CA CYS A 341 -1.52 2.63 -4.96
C CYS A 341 -1.86 1.14 -4.96
N ALA A 342 -2.52 0.62 -3.93
CA ALA A 342 -2.75 -0.80 -3.74
C ALA A 342 -3.94 -1.33 -4.58
N MET A 343 -3.90 -1.06 -5.88
CA MET A 343 -4.87 -1.49 -6.89
C MET A 343 -4.17 -1.95 -8.17
N GLY A 344 -4.84 -2.79 -8.95
CA GLY A 344 -4.32 -3.33 -10.18
C GLY A 344 -5.37 -3.89 -11.14
N TYR A 345 -4.93 -4.20 -12.34
CA TYR A 345 -5.74 -4.64 -13.46
C TYR A 345 -5.13 -5.91 -14.07
N ASP A 346 -5.93 -6.96 -14.21
CA ASP A 346 -5.51 -8.28 -14.71
C ASP A 346 -5.85 -8.50 -16.20
N GLY A 347 -6.33 -7.47 -16.91
CA GLY A 347 -6.85 -7.58 -18.27
C GLY A 347 -8.35 -7.82 -18.37
N SER A 348 -9.01 -8.13 -17.26
CA SER A 348 -10.45 -8.36 -17.17
C SER A 348 -11.11 -7.59 -16.03
N SER A 349 -10.53 -7.63 -14.82
CA SER A 349 -11.06 -7.01 -13.61
C SER A 349 -10.12 -5.92 -13.08
N LEU A 350 -10.71 -4.85 -12.57
CA LEU A 350 -10.03 -3.86 -11.74
C LEU A 350 -10.17 -4.26 -10.27
N ILE A 351 -9.07 -4.67 -9.65
CA ILE A 351 -9.04 -5.21 -8.28
C ILE A 351 -8.22 -4.29 -7.38
N MET A 352 -8.66 -4.11 -6.14
CA MET A 352 -7.92 -3.31 -5.16
C MET A 352 -8.01 -3.89 -3.75
N LEU A 353 -7.02 -3.56 -2.91
CA LEU A 353 -7.10 -3.88 -1.49
C LEU A 353 -8.12 -2.99 -0.78
N PRO A 354 -8.72 -3.46 0.34
CA PRO A 354 -9.62 -2.64 1.15
C PRO A 354 -9.05 -1.26 1.50
N ARG A 355 -7.74 -1.18 1.81
CA ARG A 355 -7.06 0.10 2.09
C ARG A 355 -7.07 1.07 0.91
N ALA A 356 -6.96 0.59 -0.33
CA ALA A 356 -7.02 1.43 -1.54
C ALA A 356 -8.43 1.97 -1.79
N ALA A 357 -9.44 1.12 -1.65
CA ALA A 357 -10.83 1.52 -1.75
C ALA A 357 -11.17 2.58 -0.68
N ARG A 358 -10.76 2.34 0.57
CA ARG A 358 -10.87 3.31 1.65
C ARG A 358 -10.15 4.62 1.30
N ALA A 359 -8.91 4.57 0.80
CA ALA A 359 -8.15 5.77 0.45
C ALA A 359 -8.81 6.60 -0.67
N LEU A 360 -9.48 5.96 -1.63
CA LEU A 360 -10.31 6.66 -2.63
C LEU A 360 -11.46 7.44 -1.97
N GLU A 361 -12.13 6.81 -1.01
CA GLU A 361 -13.27 7.40 -0.29
C GLU A 361 -12.86 8.53 0.66
N THR A 362 -11.77 8.38 1.40
CA THR A 362 -11.44 9.31 2.49
C THR A 362 -10.36 10.31 2.09
N GLY A 363 -9.56 9.99 1.06
CA GLY A 363 -8.40 10.79 0.67
C GLY A 363 -7.20 10.64 1.60
N TYR A 364 -7.10 9.54 2.36
CA TYR A 364 -5.99 9.31 3.28
C TYR A 364 -5.26 8.00 2.99
N ASN A 365 -3.94 8.03 3.11
CA ASN A 365 -3.14 6.84 3.36
C ASN A 365 -2.89 6.72 4.87
N VAL A 366 -2.97 5.52 5.44
CA VAL A 366 -2.71 5.29 6.86
C VAL A 366 -1.22 5.20 7.10
N PHE A 367 -0.77 5.89 8.14
CA PHE A 367 0.57 5.74 8.64
C PHE A 367 0.76 4.34 9.23
N THR A 368 1.69 3.59 8.63
CA THR A 368 2.18 2.30 9.14
C THR A 368 3.70 2.30 9.14
N MET A 369 4.31 1.38 9.88
CA MET A 369 5.78 1.24 9.84
C MET A 369 6.29 0.83 8.44
N ASP A 370 5.46 0.22 7.59
CA ASP A 370 5.79 -0.10 6.20
C ASP A 370 6.07 1.16 5.36
N LEU A 371 5.42 2.29 5.71
CA LEU A 371 5.65 3.59 5.07
C LEU A 371 7.07 4.13 5.36
N ILE A 372 7.63 3.80 6.53
CA ILE A 372 8.95 4.27 7.00
C ILE A 372 10.07 3.27 6.68
N GLN A 373 9.84 1.99 6.97
CA GLN A 373 10.87 0.95 6.92
C GLN A 373 10.97 0.31 5.53
N GLY A 374 9.96 0.50 4.67
CA GLY A 374 9.77 -0.31 3.47
C GLY A 374 9.05 -1.61 3.80
N HIS A 375 8.49 -2.26 2.78
CA HIS A 375 7.87 -3.57 2.92
C HIS A 375 8.91 -4.64 3.27
N TYR A 376 8.43 -5.73 3.91
CA TYR A 376 9.15 -6.97 4.26
C TYR A 376 10.03 -7.61 3.17
N LEU A 377 9.97 -7.12 1.93
CA LEU A 377 10.76 -7.58 0.77
C LEU A 377 11.88 -6.61 0.34
N GLY A 378 12.23 -5.64 1.20
CA GLY A 378 13.50 -4.90 1.12
C GLY A 378 13.39 -3.44 1.59
N GLU A 379 14.50 -2.90 2.11
CA GLU A 379 14.62 -1.50 2.49
C GLU A 379 14.35 -0.59 1.28
N ARG A 380 13.32 0.26 1.37
CA ARG A 380 12.93 1.21 0.31
C ARG A 380 12.95 2.68 0.76
N ARG A 381 13.79 3.00 1.75
CA ARG A 381 13.79 4.32 2.41
C ARG A 381 13.91 5.52 1.45
N ALA A 382 14.80 5.45 0.44
CA ALA A 382 15.14 6.63 -0.37
C ALA A 382 14.05 7.13 -1.36
N SER A 383 13.06 6.31 -1.75
CA SER A 383 12.02 6.71 -2.72
C SER A 383 10.62 6.85 -2.13
N GLN A 384 10.40 6.42 -0.88
CA GLN A 384 9.08 6.46 -0.23
C GLN A 384 8.69 7.90 0.15
N GLU A 385 9.66 8.70 0.61
CA GLU A 385 9.42 10.09 1.02
C GLU A 385 8.88 10.96 -0.12
N SER A 386 9.49 10.89 -1.31
CA SER A 386 9.03 11.66 -2.47
C SER A 386 7.67 11.21 -3.01
N ARG A 387 7.31 9.93 -2.78
CA ARG A 387 6.00 9.40 -3.15
C ARG A 387 4.90 9.97 -2.25
N VAL A 388 5.15 10.16 -0.96
CA VAL A 388 4.18 10.81 -0.06
C VAL A 388 3.77 12.17 -0.62
N PHE A 389 4.73 13.03 -0.96
CA PHE A 389 4.44 14.34 -1.55
C PHE A 389 3.79 14.24 -2.95
N LYS A 390 4.28 13.34 -3.81
CA LYS A 390 3.68 13.11 -5.15
C LYS A 390 2.19 12.76 -5.06
N TYR A 391 1.78 11.96 -4.09
CA TYR A 391 0.37 11.57 -3.93
C TYR A 391 -0.42 12.57 -3.09
N ALA A 392 0.22 13.35 -2.21
CA ALA A 392 -0.39 14.53 -1.61
C ALA A 392 -0.80 15.56 -2.66
N ASP A 393 0.07 15.86 -3.64
CA ASP A 393 -0.26 16.72 -4.79
C ASP A 393 -1.42 16.18 -5.66
N LYS A 394 -1.76 14.89 -5.51
CA LYS A 394 -2.90 14.24 -6.17
C LYS A 394 -4.16 14.20 -5.30
N GLY A 395 -4.16 14.86 -4.14
CA GLY A 395 -5.32 14.93 -3.28
C GLY A 395 -5.34 13.93 -2.12
N TYR A 396 -4.20 13.36 -1.71
CA TYR A 396 -4.14 12.31 -0.68
C TYR A 396 -3.23 12.65 0.50
N GLY A 397 -3.81 12.88 1.67
CA GLY A 397 -3.07 13.11 2.91
C GLY A 397 -2.61 11.82 3.60
N ILE A 398 -1.95 11.96 4.75
CA ILE A 398 -1.62 10.86 5.66
C ILE A 398 -2.47 10.96 6.92
N ARG A 399 -2.98 9.82 7.41
CA ARG A 399 -3.72 9.70 8.68
C ARG A 399 -2.94 8.80 9.64
N ILE A 400 -2.66 9.30 10.83
CA ILE A 400 -2.20 8.52 11.99
C ILE A 400 -3.42 8.19 12.84
N LEU A 401 -3.63 6.90 13.12
CA LEU A 401 -4.84 6.42 13.78
C LEU A 401 -4.97 6.96 15.22
N PRO A 402 -6.21 7.20 15.70
CA PRO A 402 -6.45 7.61 17.09
C PRO A 402 -5.78 6.69 18.13
N SER A 403 -5.79 5.37 17.91
CA SER A 403 -5.15 4.40 18.80
C SER A 403 -3.62 4.56 18.85
N TYR A 404 -2.99 4.90 17.73
CA TYR A 404 -1.55 5.16 17.68
C TYR A 404 -1.21 6.46 18.42
N VAL A 405 -2.00 7.52 18.19
CA VAL A 405 -1.84 8.79 18.92
C VAL A 405 -2.02 8.57 20.43
N SER A 406 -3.04 7.81 20.83
CA SER A 406 -3.30 7.48 22.24
C SER A 406 -2.14 6.72 22.88
N SER A 407 -1.58 5.75 22.15
CA SER A 407 -0.42 4.97 22.61
C SER A 407 0.83 5.84 22.79
N LEU A 408 1.01 6.86 21.95
CA LEU A 408 2.11 7.83 22.11
C LEU A 408 1.93 8.74 23.32
N VAL A 409 0.69 9.19 23.59
CA VAL A 409 0.39 10.02 24.77
C VAL A 409 0.66 9.25 26.07
N GLU A 410 0.35 7.95 26.11
CA GLU A 410 0.66 7.09 27.26
C GLU A 410 2.18 6.94 27.49
N LEU A 411 2.96 6.88 26.40
CA LEU A 411 4.42 6.78 26.46
C LEU A 411 5.12 8.11 26.81
N PHE A 412 4.47 9.24 26.51
CA PHE A 412 4.97 10.59 26.78
C PHE A 412 3.93 11.46 27.49
N PRO A 413 3.56 11.13 28.75
CA PRO A 413 2.61 11.95 29.50
C PRO A 413 3.18 13.34 29.72
N SER A 414 2.35 14.37 29.55
CA SER A 414 2.68 15.78 29.74
C SER A 414 3.50 16.00 31.02
N GLY A 415 4.81 16.20 30.87
CA GLY A 415 5.77 16.27 31.98
C GLY A 415 7.04 15.42 31.82
N SER A 416 7.06 14.46 30.89
CA SER A 416 8.32 13.78 30.51
C SER A 416 9.15 14.71 29.65
N ALA A 417 10.12 15.39 30.26
CA ALA A 417 11.18 16.11 29.54
C ALA A 417 11.90 15.11 28.62
N ILE A 418 11.60 15.15 27.33
CA ILE A 418 12.54 14.66 26.34
C ILE A 418 13.72 15.62 26.48
N GLU A 419 14.87 15.12 26.96
CA GLU A 419 16.14 15.86 26.95
C GLU A 419 16.52 16.18 25.49
N GLY A 420 15.92 17.25 24.99
CA GLY A 420 16.11 17.83 23.69
C GLY A 420 15.86 19.31 23.85
N ASN A 421 16.87 20.01 24.39
CA ASN A 421 17.00 21.46 24.48
C ASN A 421 15.68 22.26 24.53
N ASN A 422 15.23 22.52 25.76
CA ASN A 422 14.49 23.71 26.20
C ASN A 422 13.73 24.48 25.11
N GLU A 423 12.44 24.20 24.95
CA GLU A 423 11.41 25.24 24.92
C GLU A 423 10.05 24.58 25.20
N SER A 424 9.34 25.12 26.19
CA SER A 424 8.02 24.69 26.65
C SER A 424 7.01 24.72 25.51
N MET A 425 6.51 23.56 25.10
CA MET A 425 5.39 23.46 24.15
C MET A 425 4.07 23.70 24.88
N GLU A 426 3.61 24.95 24.91
CA GLU A 426 2.17 25.24 24.96
C GLU A 426 1.62 25.13 23.53
N GLY A 427 0.93 24.03 23.23
CA GLY A 427 0.38 23.73 21.90
C GLY A 427 0.00 22.25 21.80
N GLU A 428 -0.74 21.86 20.75
CA GLU A 428 -1.07 20.45 20.50
C GLU A 428 0.19 19.57 20.63
N PRO A 429 0.14 18.44 21.37
CA PRO A 429 1.32 17.70 21.83
C PRO A 429 2.25 17.18 20.71
N PHE A 430 1.84 17.32 19.45
CA PHE A 430 2.55 16.83 18.27
C PHE A 430 2.55 17.82 17.11
N ALA A 431 2.44 19.13 17.32
CA ALA A 431 2.71 20.08 16.25
C ALA A 431 4.23 20.37 16.23
N PRO A 432 5.07 19.62 15.47
CA PRO A 432 6.44 20.07 15.28
C PRO A 432 6.34 21.47 14.70
N ASN A 433 7.09 22.42 15.27
CA ASN A 433 7.23 23.73 14.66
C ASN A 433 7.92 23.53 13.31
N LEU A 434 7.14 23.30 12.25
CA LEU A 434 7.63 22.92 10.94
C LEU A 434 8.56 24.00 10.37
N HIS A 435 8.30 25.26 10.73
CA HIS A 435 9.16 26.37 10.37
C HIS A 435 10.54 26.24 11.04
N GLU A 436 10.58 25.92 12.32
CA GLU A 436 11.83 25.69 13.04
C GLU A 436 12.55 24.41 12.58
N ALA A 437 11.82 23.31 12.36
CA ALA A 437 12.37 22.07 11.82
C ALA A 437 12.96 22.26 10.42
N ALA A 438 12.24 22.98 9.54
CA ALA A 438 12.73 23.36 8.22
C ALA A 438 13.96 24.28 8.31
N ALA A 439 13.96 25.27 9.21
CA ALA A 439 15.11 26.13 9.44
C ALA A 439 16.33 25.34 9.96
N ARG A 440 16.13 24.39 10.87
CA ARG A 440 17.19 23.48 11.36
C ARG A 440 17.73 22.60 10.24
N ALA A 441 16.86 22.03 9.42
CA ALA A 441 17.26 21.22 8.26
C ALA A 441 18.04 22.07 7.23
N ALA A 442 17.56 23.27 6.89
CA ALA A 442 18.24 24.19 5.99
C ALA A 442 19.62 24.60 6.51
N LYS A 443 19.73 24.92 7.80
CA LYS A 443 21.00 25.25 8.47
C LYS A 443 21.96 24.07 8.46
N TRP A 444 21.47 22.85 8.72
CA TRP A 444 22.28 21.64 8.66
C TRP A 444 22.80 21.37 7.24
N THR A 445 21.93 21.46 6.23
CA THR A 445 22.29 21.31 4.82
C THR A 445 23.31 22.35 4.39
N HIS A 446 23.11 23.62 4.76
CA HIS A 446 24.05 24.70 4.48
C HIS A 446 25.42 24.43 5.10
N LYS A 447 25.46 23.96 6.36
CA LYS A 447 26.70 23.57 7.03
C LYS A 447 27.37 22.36 6.35
N GLY A 448 26.59 21.41 5.85
CA GLY A 448 27.08 20.27 5.06
C GLY A 448 27.73 20.72 3.75
N ILE A 449 27.06 21.60 3.01
CA ILE A 449 27.56 22.19 1.76
C ILE A 449 28.83 23.00 2.02
N GLN A 450 28.85 23.88 3.03
CA GLN A 450 30.05 24.65 3.37
C GLN A 450 31.23 23.74 3.74
N ARG A 451 31.00 22.68 4.52
CA ARG A 451 32.06 21.71 4.84
C ARG A 451 32.60 21.01 3.60
N TYR A 452 31.75 20.69 2.63
CA TYR A 452 32.15 20.09 1.35
C TYR A 452 32.96 21.07 0.51
N LEU A 453 32.54 22.33 0.45
CA LEU A 453 33.23 23.39 -0.32
C LEU A 453 34.56 23.85 0.31
N ILE A 454 34.75 23.62 1.60
CA ILE A 454 35.99 23.96 2.34
C ILE A 454 36.94 22.74 2.41
N SER A 455 36.52 21.56 1.93
CA SER A 455 37.32 20.33 1.94
C SER A 455 38.12 20.04 0.66
N ASP A 456 38.23 21.03 -0.23
CA ASP A 456 39.29 21.17 -1.24
C ASP A 456 40.34 22.18 -0.72
#